data_AF-A0A1F2X4G4-F1
#
_entry.id   AF-A0A1F2X4G4-F1
#
_cell.length_a   1.000
_cell.length_b   1.000
_cell.length_c   1.000
_cell.angle_alpha   90.00
_cell.angle_beta   90.00
_cell.angle_gamma   90.00
#
_symmetry.space_group_name_H-M   'P 1'
#
loop_
_entity.id
_entity.type
_entity.pdbx_description
1 polymer ?
#
loop_
_entity_poly.entity_id
_entity_poly.type
_entity_poly.pdbx_seq_one_letter_code
_entity_poly.pdbx_strand_id
1 'polypeptide(L)'
;MENAHAQVGRAMTPTTAARALIAVVAFSVVLVPGDRVIAHPDDGTDHDTPWIGDVVSRSAPGAAGAFEMRVVVAADEEFVRSRGEGWEADARAVVMGAEDLMLQVDLVLFVTETTRWESPPGPLPELVDDVVSQVGLPPEAILVALTSQSWAEAPFYDGWAAASRPVIVIKVTDPHRETLRSLVAHELGHMLGLDEHGSDHPGDDDGCLMVATGYRHGDRWCPEDKEAVARVLADIP
;
A
#
# COMPACT_ATOMS: atom_id res chain seq x y z
N MET A 1 -42.19 -54.36 51.87
CA MET A 1 -43.60 -53.94 51.69
C MET A 1 -43.63 -52.95 50.56
N GLU A 2 -44.41 -53.30 49.55
CA GLU A 2 -44.79 -52.50 48.39
C GLU A 2 -45.22 -51.07 48.79
N ASN A 3 -44.97 -50.08 47.94
CA ASN A 3 -46.00 -49.72 46.97
C ASN A 3 -45.51 -48.71 45.94
N ALA A 4 -45.76 -49.10 44.69
CA ALA A 4 -45.79 -48.29 43.51
C ALA A 4 -47.11 -47.48 43.43
N HIS A 5 -47.27 -46.78 42.30
CA HIS A 5 -48.44 -46.12 41.71
C HIS A 5 -48.32 -44.60 41.65
N ALA A 6 -48.09 -44.03 40.45
CA ALA A 6 -49.10 -43.67 39.43
C ALA A 6 -49.83 -42.36 39.84
N GLN A 7 -50.20 -41.39 39.00
CA GLN A 7 -50.39 -41.28 37.56
C GLN A 7 -50.62 -39.78 37.26
N VAL A 8 -50.19 -39.32 36.08
CA VAL A 8 -50.79 -38.30 35.18
C VAL A 8 -51.68 -37.17 35.75
N GLY A 9 -51.31 -35.92 35.44
CA GLY A 9 -52.23 -34.77 35.44
C GLY A 9 -51.63 -33.54 34.74
N ARG A 10 -52.12 -33.22 33.54
CA ARG A 10 -51.67 -32.10 32.69
C ARG A 10 -52.52 -30.86 33.01
N ALA A 11 -51.89 -29.70 33.25
CA ALA A 11 -52.55 -28.39 33.24
C ALA A 11 -51.61 -27.32 32.64
N MET A 12 -52.23 -26.27 32.11
CA MET A 12 -51.82 -25.38 31.02
C MET A 12 -50.62 -24.42 31.27
N THR A 13 -49.98 -24.07 30.15
CA THR A 13 -48.85 -23.13 29.91
C THR A 13 -49.15 -21.66 30.25
N PRO A 14 -48.11 -20.81 30.44
CA PRO A 14 -47.73 -19.92 29.33
C PRO A 14 -46.21 -19.66 29.16
N THR A 15 -45.82 -19.56 27.88
CA THR A 15 -44.75 -18.73 27.29
C THR A 15 -43.41 -18.57 28.01
N THR A 16 -42.37 -19.16 27.44
CA THR A 16 -41.20 -18.40 26.94
C THR A 16 -40.51 -19.23 25.86
N ALA A 17 -40.51 -18.68 24.65
CA ALA A 17 -39.95 -19.30 23.46
C ALA A 17 -38.43 -19.16 23.47
N ALA A 18 -37.71 -20.27 23.59
CA ALA A 18 -36.31 -20.37 23.18
C ALA A 18 -36.26 -21.28 21.95
N ARG A 19 -36.57 -20.71 20.79
CA ARG A 19 -36.29 -21.35 19.51
C ARG A 19 -34.78 -21.41 19.35
N ALA A 20 -34.23 -22.63 19.43
CA ALA A 20 -32.92 -22.96 18.93
C ALA A 20 -32.88 -22.60 17.43
N LEU A 21 -32.19 -21.51 17.12
CA LEU A 21 -31.94 -21.12 15.74
C LEU A 21 -30.65 -21.80 15.31
N ILE A 22 -30.82 -22.78 14.44
CA ILE A 22 -29.77 -23.45 13.68
C ILE A 22 -29.08 -22.36 12.86
N ALA A 23 -27.87 -21.98 13.23
CA ALA A 23 -27.00 -21.23 12.34
C ALA A 23 -26.45 -22.20 11.30
N VAL A 24 -27.21 -22.37 10.21
CA VAL A 24 -26.68 -22.89 8.95
C VAL A 24 -25.62 -21.89 8.53
N VAL A 25 -24.35 -22.27 8.62
CA VAL A 25 -23.25 -21.53 8.01
C VAL A 25 -23.43 -21.66 6.50
N ALA A 26 -24.19 -20.73 5.93
CA ALA A 26 -24.20 -20.52 4.50
C ALA A 26 -22.81 -19.97 4.14
N PHE A 27 -21.98 -20.83 3.57
CA PHE A 27 -20.78 -20.43 2.85
C PHE A 27 -21.25 -19.62 1.63
N SER A 28 -21.49 -18.33 1.83
CA SER A 28 -21.65 -17.39 0.73
C SER A 28 -20.28 -17.20 0.11
N VAL A 29 -19.96 -18.04 -0.88
CA VAL A 29 -18.95 -17.72 -1.88
C VAL A 29 -19.50 -16.50 -2.60
N VAL A 30 -19.16 -15.31 -2.11
CA VAL A 30 -19.28 -14.09 -2.90
C VAL A 30 -18.16 -14.19 -3.93
N LEU A 31 -18.52 -14.73 -5.10
CA LEU A 31 -17.84 -14.37 -6.34
C LEU A 31 -18.03 -12.86 -6.48
N VAL A 32 -17.07 -12.09 -5.96
CA VAL A 32 -16.95 -10.67 -6.31
C VAL A 32 -16.50 -10.70 -7.77
N PRO A 33 -17.34 -10.28 -8.73
CA PRO A 33 -16.86 -10.06 -10.07
C PRO A 33 -15.75 -9.03 -9.97
N GLY A 34 -14.65 -9.25 -10.70
CA GLY A 34 -13.68 -8.20 -10.98
C GLY A 34 -14.38 -6.92 -11.46
N ASP A 35 -13.66 -5.82 -11.34
CA ASP A 35 -14.05 -4.48 -11.79
C ASP A 35 -15.01 -3.74 -10.87
N ARG A 36 -14.44 -3.27 -9.77
CA ARG A 36 -14.64 -1.87 -9.37
C ARG A 36 -13.28 -1.26 -9.09
N VAL A 37 -12.71 -0.68 -10.15
CA VAL A 37 -11.68 0.35 -10.04
C VAL A 37 -12.26 1.44 -9.15
N ILE A 38 -11.77 1.52 -7.92
CA ILE A 38 -11.94 2.73 -7.14
C ILE A 38 -10.83 3.61 -7.67
N ALA A 39 -11.18 4.44 -8.66
CA ALA A 39 -10.31 5.53 -9.04
C ALA A 39 -9.94 6.26 -7.75
N HIS A 40 -8.64 6.49 -7.56
CA HIS A 40 -8.18 7.55 -6.67
C HIS A 40 -9.09 8.76 -6.92
N PRO A 41 -9.64 9.43 -5.88
CA PRO A 41 -10.34 10.67 -6.12
C PRO A 41 -9.39 11.53 -6.95
N ASP A 42 -9.81 11.72 -8.20
CA ASP A 42 -9.18 12.57 -9.17
C ASP A 42 -9.42 13.98 -8.64
N ASP A 43 -8.45 14.45 -7.86
CA ASP A 43 -8.48 15.78 -7.25
C ASP A 43 -8.34 16.88 -8.32
N GLY A 44 -8.21 16.52 -9.61
CA GLY A 44 -8.35 17.45 -10.72
C GLY A 44 -7.37 18.62 -10.66
N THR A 45 -6.17 18.40 -10.12
CA THR A 45 -5.07 19.36 -10.11
C THR A 45 -3.87 18.67 -10.70
N ASP A 46 -3.14 19.35 -11.60
CA ASP A 46 -1.74 19.04 -11.88
C ASP A 46 -1.09 18.53 -10.58
N HIS A 47 -0.63 17.28 -10.57
CA HIS A 47 0.17 16.74 -9.48
C HIS A 47 1.56 17.38 -9.54
N ASP A 48 1.59 18.70 -9.38
CA ASP A 48 2.80 19.45 -9.16
C ASP A 48 3.45 18.85 -7.91
N THR A 49 4.63 18.29 -8.10
CA THR A 49 5.50 17.78 -7.04
C THR A 49 6.60 18.81 -6.79
N PRO A 50 6.27 20.01 -6.23
CA PRO A 50 7.21 21.13 -6.16
C PRO A 50 8.45 20.83 -5.31
N TRP A 51 8.38 19.79 -4.48
CA TRP A 51 9.44 19.30 -3.62
C TRP A 51 10.39 18.29 -4.30
N ILE A 52 10.12 17.85 -5.55
CA ILE A 52 10.87 16.77 -6.18
C ILE A 52 12.37 17.09 -6.34
N GLY A 53 12.71 18.36 -6.60
CA GLY A 53 14.10 18.82 -6.70
C GLY A 53 14.86 18.87 -5.38
N ASP A 54 14.16 18.76 -4.24
CA ASP A 54 14.82 18.65 -2.94
C ASP A 54 15.21 17.20 -2.63
N VAL A 55 14.49 16.21 -3.19
CA VAL A 55 14.67 14.78 -2.86
C VAL A 55 15.35 13.96 -3.96
N VAL A 56 15.33 14.46 -5.19
CA VAL A 56 16.03 13.90 -6.35
C VAL A 56 17.19 14.78 -6.73
N SER A 57 18.34 14.18 -7.01
CA SER A 57 19.52 14.89 -7.49
C SER A 57 20.25 14.12 -8.57
N ARG A 58 21.11 14.80 -9.34
CA ARG A 58 21.97 14.14 -10.33
C ARG A 58 22.97 13.25 -9.62
N SER A 59 23.08 12.00 -10.08
CA SER A 59 24.08 11.07 -9.58
C SER A 59 25.50 11.48 -9.97
N ALA A 60 26.47 10.99 -9.20
CA ALA A 60 27.88 11.14 -9.53
C ALA A 60 28.22 10.45 -10.87
N PRO A 61 29.20 10.98 -11.65
CA PRO A 61 29.65 10.34 -12.88
C PRO A 61 30.04 8.87 -12.68
N GLY A 62 29.45 7.97 -13.47
CA GLY A 62 29.71 6.53 -13.42
C GLY A 62 28.80 5.73 -12.47
N ALA A 63 27.79 6.36 -11.87
CA ALA A 63 26.72 5.66 -11.15
C ALA A 63 25.85 4.81 -12.08
N ALA A 64 25.06 3.90 -11.51
CA ALA A 64 24.19 2.98 -12.24
C ALA A 64 23.00 3.66 -12.92
N GLY A 65 22.51 4.77 -12.37
CA GLY A 65 21.51 5.66 -12.98
C GLY A 65 22.03 7.09 -13.06
N ALA A 66 21.30 7.93 -13.80
CA ALA A 66 21.63 9.34 -13.98
C ALA A 66 21.18 10.21 -12.78
N PHE A 67 20.18 9.74 -12.04
CA PHE A 67 19.60 10.42 -10.89
C PHE A 67 19.56 9.51 -9.67
N GLU A 68 19.65 10.12 -8.48
CA GLU A 68 19.45 9.47 -7.20
C GLU A 68 18.27 10.09 -6.46
N MET A 69 17.44 9.25 -5.84
CA MET A 69 16.36 9.64 -4.95
C MET A 69 16.65 9.12 -3.55
N ARG A 70 16.63 10.03 -2.57
CA ARG A 70 16.82 9.67 -1.17
C ARG A 70 15.51 9.26 -0.53
N VAL A 71 15.57 8.20 0.29
CA VAL A 71 14.39 7.64 0.96
C VAL A 71 14.67 7.44 2.45
N VAL A 72 13.77 7.93 3.29
CA VAL A 72 13.67 7.55 4.70
C VAL A 72 12.55 6.53 4.82
N VAL A 73 12.79 5.43 5.51
CA VAL A 73 11.77 4.39 5.71
C VAL A 73 11.32 4.38 7.18
N ALA A 74 10.02 4.51 7.43
CA ALA A 74 9.44 4.38 8.77
C ALA A 74 8.61 3.11 8.86
N ALA A 75 8.88 2.21 9.79
CA ALA A 75 8.11 0.98 9.97
C ALA A 75 7.24 1.05 11.24
N ASP A 76 5.98 0.64 11.15
CA ASP A 76 5.08 0.62 12.30
C ASP A 76 5.39 -0.52 13.28
N GLU A 77 4.79 -0.48 14.47
CA GLU A 77 5.01 -1.50 15.48
C GLU A 77 4.64 -2.91 15.01
N GLU A 78 3.67 -3.03 14.10
CA GLU A 78 3.23 -4.32 13.58
C GLU A 78 4.22 -4.93 12.59
N PHE A 79 4.76 -4.11 11.70
CA PHE A 79 5.85 -4.50 10.82
C PHE A 79 7.04 -4.96 11.66
N VAL A 80 7.46 -4.14 12.65
CA VAL A 80 8.57 -4.47 13.54
C VAL A 80 8.32 -5.78 14.28
N ARG A 81 7.12 -5.98 14.83
CA ARG A 81 6.75 -7.21 15.54
C ARG A 81 6.77 -8.44 14.63
N SER A 82 6.31 -8.31 13.38
CA SER A 82 6.27 -9.42 12.42
C SER A 82 7.65 -9.86 11.94
N ARG A 83 8.62 -8.92 11.85
CA ARG A 83 9.98 -9.19 11.35
C ARG A 83 11.01 -9.45 12.45
N GLY A 84 10.74 -9.03 13.68
CA GLY A 84 11.64 -9.21 14.82
C GLY A 84 12.94 -8.42 14.67
N GLU A 85 14.06 -8.98 15.11
CA GLU A 85 15.37 -8.29 15.13
C GLU A 85 15.86 -7.84 13.73
N GLY A 86 15.38 -8.48 12.65
CA GLY A 86 15.75 -8.16 11.27
C GLY A 86 14.91 -7.06 10.62
N TRP A 87 14.02 -6.39 11.35
CA TRP A 87 13.03 -5.47 10.76
C TRP A 87 13.65 -4.31 9.96
N GLU A 88 14.79 -3.74 10.36
CA GLU A 88 15.43 -2.63 9.64
C GLU A 88 15.91 -3.07 8.25
N ALA A 89 16.56 -4.24 8.19
CA ALA A 89 17.04 -4.82 6.95
C ALA A 89 15.87 -5.19 6.04
N ASP A 90 14.80 -5.76 6.59
CA ASP A 90 13.58 -6.09 5.84
C ASP A 90 12.86 -4.82 5.34
N ALA A 91 12.76 -3.76 6.15
CA ALA A 91 12.15 -2.49 5.75
C ALA A 91 12.92 -1.84 4.60
N ARG A 92 14.26 -1.82 4.69
CA ARG A 92 15.12 -1.37 3.59
C ARG A 92 14.91 -2.24 2.34
N ALA A 93 14.85 -3.56 2.50
CA ALA A 93 14.69 -4.49 1.38
C ALA A 93 13.34 -4.32 0.66
N VAL A 94 12.27 -3.94 1.35
CA VAL A 94 10.97 -3.63 0.72
C VAL A 94 11.11 -2.49 -0.29
N VAL A 95 11.73 -1.38 0.12
CA VAL A 95 11.91 -0.21 -0.78
C VAL A 95 12.93 -0.50 -1.87
N MET A 96 14.08 -1.06 -1.50
CA MET A 96 15.14 -1.39 -2.47
C MET A 96 14.72 -2.49 -3.45
N GLY A 97 13.66 -3.27 -3.15
CA GLY A 97 13.10 -4.24 -4.08
C GLY A 97 12.61 -3.63 -5.40
N ALA A 98 12.30 -2.32 -5.42
CA ALA A 98 11.91 -1.59 -6.63
C ALA A 98 13.10 -1.07 -7.46
N GLU A 99 14.35 -1.24 -7.01
CA GLU A 99 15.53 -0.61 -7.63
C GLU A 99 15.67 -0.93 -9.12
N ASP A 100 15.52 -2.20 -9.51
CA ASP A 100 15.60 -2.62 -10.93
C ASP A 100 14.51 -1.95 -11.80
N LEU A 101 13.34 -1.65 -11.23
CA LEU A 101 12.27 -0.95 -11.94
C LEU A 101 12.60 0.54 -12.06
N MET A 102 13.07 1.17 -10.99
CA MET A 102 13.46 2.59 -11.01
C MET A 102 14.65 2.84 -11.95
N LEU A 103 15.58 1.89 -12.07
CA LEU A 103 16.69 1.97 -13.01
C LEU A 103 16.24 2.01 -14.48
N GLN A 104 15.05 1.51 -14.82
CA GLN A 104 14.53 1.62 -16.19
C GLN A 104 14.19 3.06 -16.60
N VAL A 105 14.10 3.98 -15.63
CA VAL A 105 13.90 5.42 -15.81
C VAL A 105 15.11 6.21 -15.29
N ASP A 106 16.29 5.58 -15.27
CA ASP A 106 17.57 6.17 -14.86
C ASP A 106 17.63 6.71 -13.41
N LEU A 107 16.77 6.21 -12.52
CA LEU A 107 16.69 6.62 -11.12
C LEU A 107 17.17 5.52 -10.17
N VAL A 108 18.12 5.86 -9.30
CA VAL A 108 18.63 4.98 -8.23
C VAL A 108 17.98 5.36 -6.90
N LEU A 109 17.60 4.36 -6.10
CA LEU A 109 17.08 4.57 -4.76
C LEU A 109 18.20 4.53 -3.72
N PHE A 110 18.20 5.47 -2.78
CA PHE A 110 19.12 5.49 -1.66
C PHE A 110 18.39 5.61 -0.34
N VAL A 111 18.18 4.48 0.35
CA VAL A 111 17.64 4.50 1.71
C VAL A 111 18.69 5.08 2.67
N THR A 112 18.43 6.26 3.21
CA THR A 112 19.33 7.01 4.10
C THR A 112 19.15 6.62 5.56
N GLU A 113 17.91 6.35 5.97
CA GLU A 113 17.53 6.08 7.34
C GLU A 113 16.35 5.10 7.41
N THR A 114 16.34 4.28 8.46
CA THR A 114 15.22 3.43 8.85
C THR A 114 14.82 3.78 10.28
N THR A 115 13.56 4.13 10.50
CA THR A 115 13.02 4.53 11.80
C THR A 115 11.71 3.83 12.12
N ARG A 116 11.16 4.10 13.29
CA ARG A 116 9.88 3.55 13.76
C ARG A 116 8.85 4.66 13.92
N TRP A 117 7.59 4.26 13.85
CA TRP A 117 6.45 5.09 14.23
C TRP A 117 5.37 4.21 14.86
N GLU A 118 4.46 4.82 15.60
CA GLU A 118 3.28 4.15 16.16
C GLU A 118 2.10 4.33 15.20
N SER A 119 1.57 3.25 14.64
CA SER A 119 0.48 3.30 13.67
C SER A 119 -0.85 2.93 14.32
N PRO A 120 -1.82 3.85 14.41
CA PRO A 120 -3.19 3.43 14.69
C PRO A 120 -3.71 2.53 13.55
N PRO A 121 -4.69 1.64 13.82
CA PRO A 121 -5.39 0.96 12.75
C PRO A 121 -6.26 1.96 11.99
N GLY A 122 -6.14 1.99 10.67
CA GLY A 122 -6.90 2.91 9.83
C GLY A 122 -6.61 2.75 8.34
N PRO A 123 -7.33 3.48 7.48
CA PRO A 123 -7.06 3.53 6.05
C PRO A 123 -5.75 4.30 5.78
N LEU A 124 -5.00 3.89 4.75
CA LEU A 124 -3.67 4.45 4.44
C LEU A 124 -3.62 5.99 4.28
N PRO A 125 -4.63 6.67 3.70
CA PRO A 125 -4.61 8.13 3.62
C PRO A 125 -4.58 8.83 4.99
N GLU A 126 -5.27 8.26 5.99
CA GLU A 126 -5.33 8.84 7.34
C GLU A 126 -4.00 8.69 8.08
N LEU A 127 -3.23 7.65 7.75
CA LEU A 127 -1.92 7.38 8.33
C LEU A 127 -0.83 8.38 7.91
N VAL A 128 -1.05 9.16 6.85
CA VAL A 128 -0.08 10.16 6.35
C VAL A 128 0.19 11.24 7.40
N ASP A 129 -0.84 11.82 8.00
CA ASP A 129 -0.67 12.87 9.00
C ASP A 129 -0.07 12.30 10.30
N ASP A 130 -0.42 11.06 10.65
CA ASP A 130 0.10 10.37 11.83
C ASP A 130 1.61 10.15 11.72
N VAL A 131 2.10 9.55 10.62
CA VAL A 131 3.54 9.32 10.43
C VAL A 131 4.31 10.63 10.36
N VAL A 132 3.77 11.65 9.68
CA VAL A 132 4.40 12.97 9.59
C VAL A 132 4.49 13.64 10.96
N SER A 133 3.49 13.49 11.82
CA SER A 133 3.51 14.10 13.16
C SER A 133 4.59 13.50 14.08
N GLN A 134 4.97 12.23 13.85
CA GLN A 134 5.91 11.48 14.68
C GLN A 134 7.34 11.51 14.13
N VAL A 135 7.47 11.29 12.82
CA VAL A 135 8.76 11.19 12.12
C VAL A 135 9.20 12.53 11.54
N GLY A 136 8.25 13.42 11.22
CA GLY A 136 8.50 14.64 10.45
C GLY A 136 8.59 14.38 8.95
N LEU A 137 8.68 15.46 8.17
CA LEU A 137 9.03 15.41 6.75
C LEU A 137 10.55 15.54 6.59
N PRO A 138 11.24 14.54 6.04
CA PRO A 138 12.64 14.68 5.69
C PRO A 138 12.80 15.79 4.62
N PRO A 139 13.70 16.76 4.82
CA PRO A 139 13.80 17.90 3.90
C PRO A 139 14.38 17.52 2.52
N GLU A 140 15.14 16.42 2.44
CA GLU A 140 15.84 15.99 1.21
C GLU A 140 15.55 14.52 0.86
N ALA A 141 14.43 13.96 1.33
CA ALA A 141 14.08 12.57 1.05
C ALA A 141 12.57 12.35 1.03
N ILE A 142 12.14 11.31 0.30
CA ILE A 142 10.78 10.78 0.42
C ILE A 142 10.69 9.94 1.70
N LEU A 143 9.62 10.12 2.46
CA LEU A 143 9.26 9.26 3.57
C LEU A 143 8.38 8.12 3.07
N VAL A 144 8.89 6.89 3.12
CA VAL A 144 8.11 5.67 2.86
C VAL A 144 7.74 5.02 4.19
N ALA A 145 6.48 5.17 4.59
CA ALA A 145 5.93 4.55 5.78
C ALA A 145 5.43 3.13 5.46
N LEU A 146 5.90 2.13 6.19
CA LEU A 146 5.50 0.74 6.07
C LEU A 146 4.57 0.39 7.23
N THR A 147 3.44 -0.23 6.91
CA THR A 147 2.51 -0.77 7.90
C THR A 147 2.18 -2.24 7.61
N SER A 148 2.16 -3.07 8.65
CA SER A 148 1.63 -4.44 8.56
C SER A 148 0.25 -4.59 9.23
N GLN A 149 -0.44 -3.48 9.50
CA GLN A 149 -1.79 -3.49 10.06
C GLN A 149 -2.76 -4.26 9.16
N SER A 150 -3.61 -5.08 9.78
CA SER A 150 -4.59 -5.92 9.08
C SER A 150 -5.92 -5.20 8.80
N TRP A 151 -5.93 -3.86 8.76
CA TRP A 151 -7.14 -3.09 8.48
C TRP A 151 -7.71 -3.49 7.10
N ALA A 152 -9.00 -3.82 7.07
CA ALA A 152 -9.64 -4.48 5.93
C ALA A 152 -11.04 -3.90 5.63
N GLU A 153 -11.22 -2.60 5.87
CA GLU A 153 -12.42 -1.90 5.45
C GLU A 153 -12.20 -1.23 4.09
N ALA A 154 -13.21 -1.35 3.22
CA ALA A 154 -13.17 -0.76 1.89
C ALA A 154 -13.22 0.79 1.97
N PRO A 155 -12.54 1.52 1.06
CA PRO A 155 -11.68 1.03 -0.04
C PRO A 155 -10.38 0.35 0.44
N PHE A 156 -10.00 -0.74 -0.25
CA PHE A 156 -8.76 -1.46 0.04
C PHE A 156 -7.60 -0.83 -0.74
N TYR A 157 -6.71 -0.14 -0.03
CA TYR A 157 -5.46 0.35 -0.57
C TYR A 157 -4.29 -0.48 -0.03
N ASP A 158 -3.40 -0.89 -0.94
CA ASP A 158 -2.15 -1.54 -0.60
C ASP A 158 -0.99 -0.54 -0.57
N GLY A 159 -1.11 0.59 -1.26
CA GLY A 159 -0.22 1.75 -1.21
C GLY A 159 -1.01 3.06 -1.32
N TRP A 160 -0.39 4.15 -0.86
CA TRP A 160 -0.94 5.50 -0.98
C TRP A 160 0.18 6.54 -1.08
N ALA A 161 0.28 7.18 -2.24
CA ALA A 161 1.16 8.29 -2.55
C ALA A 161 0.49 9.64 -2.25
N ALA A 162 0.98 10.38 -1.25
CA ALA A 162 0.43 11.68 -0.88
C ALA A 162 1.05 12.83 -1.68
N ALA A 163 0.88 12.91 -3.01
CA ALA A 163 1.62 13.78 -3.95
C ALA A 163 1.88 15.24 -3.49
N SER A 164 0.95 15.85 -2.73
CA SER A 164 1.13 17.18 -2.11
C SER A 164 2.34 17.30 -1.15
N ARG A 165 2.92 16.18 -0.71
CA ARG A 165 4.08 16.08 0.19
C ARG A 165 4.89 14.80 -0.12
N PRO A 166 6.18 14.74 0.21
CA PRO A 166 7.03 13.58 -0.11
C PRO A 166 6.77 12.39 0.83
N VAL A 167 5.55 11.84 0.83
CA VAL A 167 5.14 10.74 1.72
C VAL A 167 4.40 9.67 0.94
N ILE A 168 4.82 8.42 1.13
CA ILE A 168 4.12 7.23 0.67
C ILE A 168 3.80 6.37 1.90
N VAL A 169 2.61 5.80 1.97
CA VAL A 169 2.27 4.75 2.94
C VAL A 169 2.06 3.43 2.19
N ILE A 170 2.81 2.39 2.54
CA ILE A 170 2.75 1.06 1.94
C ILE A 170 2.29 0.04 2.98
N LYS A 171 1.27 -0.72 2.62
CA LYS A 171 0.82 -1.88 3.37
C LYS A 171 1.65 -3.11 3.00
N VAL A 172 2.43 -3.60 3.95
CA VAL A 172 3.26 -4.80 3.79
C VAL A 172 2.59 -5.98 4.48
N THR A 173 1.93 -6.83 3.71
CA THR A 173 1.38 -8.09 4.18
C THR A 173 2.05 -9.28 3.50
N ASP A 174 2.24 -10.37 4.23
CA ASP A 174 2.97 -11.55 3.75
C ASP A 174 2.46 -12.20 2.44
N PRO A 175 1.15 -12.24 2.09
CA PRO A 175 0.73 -12.80 0.80
C PRO A 175 1.04 -11.90 -0.40
N HIS A 176 1.39 -10.62 -0.18
CA HIS A 176 1.65 -9.64 -1.24
C HIS A 176 3.13 -9.28 -1.39
N ARG A 177 4.04 -10.00 -0.71
CA ARG A 177 5.49 -9.74 -0.81
C ARG A 177 6.03 -9.74 -2.24
N GLU A 178 5.49 -10.59 -3.11
CA GLU A 178 5.91 -10.68 -4.51
C GLU A 178 5.52 -9.44 -5.34
N THR A 179 4.46 -8.73 -4.94
CA THR A 179 3.97 -7.53 -5.62
C THR A 179 4.54 -6.24 -5.02
N LEU A 180 5.28 -6.30 -3.91
CA LEU A 180 5.80 -5.11 -3.23
C LEU A 180 6.75 -4.30 -4.11
N ARG A 181 7.60 -4.96 -4.90
CA ARG A 181 8.54 -4.24 -5.78
C ARG A 181 7.81 -3.32 -6.76
N SER A 182 6.70 -3.81 -7.33
CA SER A 182 5.95 -3.10 -8.36
C SER A 182 5.02 -2.08 -7.73
N LEU A 183 4.45 -2.40 -6.57
CA LEU A 183 3.70 -1.44 -5.76
C LEU A 183 4.57 -0.24 -5.35
N VAL A 184 5.77 -0.47 -4.81
CA VAL A 184 6.69 0.62 -4.44
C VAL A 184 7.04 1.46 -5.68
N ALA A 185 7.34 0.82 -6.82
CA ALA A 185 7.62 1.56 -8.05
C ALA A 185 6.40 2.35 -8.57
N HIS A 186 5.19 1.81 -8.45
CA HIS A 186 3.93 2.47 -8.80
C HIS A 186 3.71 3.73 -7.95
N GLU A 187 3.82 3.62 -6.62
CA GLU A 187 3.66 4.79 -5.74
C GLU A 187 4.77 5.84 -5.95
N LEU A 188 5.99 5.40 -6.29
CA LEU A 188 7.06 6.31 -6.69
C LEU A 188 6.78 6.97 -8.05
N GLY A 189 6.02 6.33 -8.94
CA GLY A 189 5.52 6.94 -10.17
C GLY A 189 4.60 8.12 -9.89
N HIS A 190 3.68 7.98 -8.92
CA HIS A 190 2.87 9.11 -8.45
C HIS A 190 3.72 10.23 -7.84
N MET A 191 4.78 9.89 -7.08
CA MET A 191 5.75 10.87 -6.59
C MET A 191 6.54 11.58 -7.71
N LEU A 192 6.62 10.97 -8.89
CA LEU A 192 7.21 11.55 -10.10
C LEU A 192 6.16 12.28 -10.96
N GLY A 193 4.97 12.54 -10.44
CA GLY A 193 3.90 13.30 -11.11
C GLY A 193 3.13 12.51 -12.17
N LEU A 194 3.15 11.18 -12.11
CA LEU A 194 2.37 10.34 -13.02
C LEU A 194 0.99 10.01 -12.45
N ASP A 195 0.00 10.01 -13.34
CA ASP A 195 -1.33 9.48 -13.07
C ASP A 195 -1.41 7.98 -13.38
N GLU A 196 -2.43 7.32 -12.83
CA GLU A 196 -2.77 5.98 -13.27
C GLU A 196 -3.25 6.00 -14.73
N HIS A 197 -2.84 5.00 -15.50
CA HIS A 197 -3.44 4.71 -16.80
C HIS A 197 -4.92 4.36 -16.62
N GLY A 198 -5.77 4.90 -17.50
CA GLY A 198 -7.19 4.56 -17.52
C GLY A 198 -7.43 3.09 -17.89
N SER A 199 -8.59 2.55 -17.53
CA SER A 199 -8.94 1.12 -17.71
C SER A 199 -8.99 0.60 -19.16
N ASP A 200 -8.88 1.49 -20.14
CA ASP A 200 -8.84 1.13 -21.57
C ASP A 200 -7.39 1.12 -22.10
N HIS A 201 -6.40 1.29 -21.23
CA HIS A 201 -5.01 1.37 -21.61
C HIS A 201 -4.51 -0.01 -22.07
N PRO A 202 -3.88 -0.12 -23.26
CA PRO A 202 -3.41 -1.39 -23.80
C PRO A 202 -2.32 -2.06 -22.93
N GLY A 203 -1.75 -1.32 -21.97
CA GLY A 203 -0.78 -1.81 -20.99
C GLY A 203 -1.36 -2.65 -19.86
N ASP A 204 -2.69 -2.77 -19.74
CA ASP A 204 -3.37 -3.47 -18.63
C ASP A 204 -3.05 -4.97 -18.58
N ASP A 205 -2.84 -5.60 -19.74
CA ASP A 205 -2.43 -7.02 -19.86
C ASP A 205 -0.91 -7.21 -19.99
N ASP A 206 -0.16 -6.11 -20.01
CA ASP A 206 1.18 -6.03 -20.59
C ASP A 206 2.27 -5.76 -19.55
N GLY A 207 1.90 -5.57 -18.28
CA GLY A 207 2.84 -5.41 -17.16
C GLY A 207 3.32 -3.98 -16.93
N CYS A 208 2.53 -2.97 -17.30
CA CYS A 208 2.88 -1.57 -17.02
C CYS A 208 2.60 -1.16 -15.57
N LEU A 209 3.56 -0.45 -14.97
CA LEU A 209 3.53 -0.08 -13.56
C LEU A 209 2.39 0.88 -13.22
N MET A 210 2.11 1.90 -14.03
CA MET A 210 1.09 2.91 -13.72
C MET A 210 -0.33 2.45 -14.04
N VAL A 211 -0.57 1.17 -14.31
CA VAL A 211 -1.94 0.63 -14.40
C VAL A 211 -2.47 0.37 -12.99
N ALA A 212 -3.59 1.01 -12.64
CA ALA A 212 -4.28 0.94 -11.34
C ALA A 212 -4.06 -0.35 -10.53
N THR A 213 -4.95 -1.34 -10.58
CA THR A 213 -4.71 -2.63 -9.87
C THR A 213 -3.74 -3.55 -10.64
N GLY A 214 -3.39 -3.19 -11.87
CA GLY A 214 -2.47 -3.90 -12.75
C GLY A 214 -1.01 -3.88 -12.29
N TYR A 215 -0.62 -2.94 -11.42
CA TYR A 215 0.74 -2.89 -10.84
C TYR A 215 1.15 -4.23 -10.23
N ARG A 216 0.20 -5.07 -9.78
CA ARG A 216 0.49 -6.40 -9.20
C ARG A 216 1.22 -7.33 -10.18
N HIS A 217 1.09 -7.07 -11.47
CA HIS A 217 1.80 -7.76 -12.54
C HIS A 217 2.83 -6.86 -13.23
N GLY A 218 3.00 -5.63 -12.73
CA GLY A 218 3.91 -4.63 -13.27
C GLY A 218 5.37 -5.07 -13.20
N ASP A 219 6.05 -5.05 -14.34
CA ASP A 219 7.48 -5.34 -14.45
C ASP A 219 8.26 -4.30 -15.28
N ARG A 220 7.54 -3.30 -15.81
CA ARG A 220 8.12 -2.25 -16.64
C ARG A 220 7.34 -0.95 -16.58
N TRP A 221 8.03 0.15 -16.89
CA TRP A 221 7.36 1.41 -17.23
C TRP A 221 6.90 1.38 -18.68
N CYS A 222 5.69 1.87 -18.94
CA CYS A 222 5.22 2.07 -20.29
C CYS A 222 6.04 3.19 -20.98
N PRO A 223 6.23 3.16 -22.31
CA PRO A 223 7.04 4.16 -23.01
C PRO A 223 6.68 5.62 -22.68
N GLU A 224 5.40 5.94 -22.62
CA GLU A 224 4.86 7.25 -22.25
C GLU A 224 5.22 7.66 -20.81
N ASP A 225 5.20 6.71 -19.86
CA ASP A 225 5.61 6.94 -18.49
C ASP A 225 7.10 7.25 -18.42
N LYS A 226 7.93 6.50 -19.17
CA LYS A 226 9.38 6.76 -19.25
C LYS A 226 9.66 8.16 -19.80
N GLU A 227 8.93 8.58 -20.84
CA GLU A 227 9.07 9.92 -21.39
C GLU A 227 8.60 11.00 -20.41
N ALA A 228 7.53 10.76 -19.65
CA ALA A 228 7.03 11.67 -18.63
C ALA A 228 8.02 11.82 -17.48
N VAL A 229 8.53 10.72 -16.93
CA VAL A 229 9.57 10.74 -15.89
C VAL A 229 10.83 11.43 -16.41
N ALA A 230 11.27 11.15 -17.63
CA ALA A 230 12.44 11.81 -18.20
C ALA A 230 12.28 13.35 -18.30
N ARG A 231 11.06 13.85 -18.54
CA ARG A 231 10.78 15.29 -18.52
C ARG A 231 10.91 15.87 -17.12
N VAL A 232 10.31 15.22 -16.13
CA VAL A 232 10.40 15.64 -14.71
C VAL A 232 11.85 15.65 -14.24
N LEU A 233 12.62 14.60 -14.56
CA LEU A 233 14.02 14.50 -14.19
C LEU A 233 14.92 15.50 -14.91
N ALA A 234 14.58 15.90 -16.14
CA ALA A 234 15.36 16.90 -16.88
C ALA A 234 15.34 18.29 -16.24
N ASP A 235 14.29 18.60 -15.47
CA ASP A 235 14.12 19.88 -14.76
C ASP A 235 14.85 19.90 -13.40
N ILE A 236 15.42 18.78 -12.96
CA ILE A 236 16.23 18.69 -11.74
C ILE A 236 17.62 19.35 -11.97
N PRO A 237 18.02 20.30 -11.10
CA PRO A 237 19.27 21.05 -11.24
C PRO A 237 20.56 20.20 -11.15
#